data_AF-C8XIA0-F1
#
_entry.id   AF-C8XIA0-F1
#
_cell.length_a   1.000
_cell.length_b   1.000
_cell.length_c   1.000
_cell.angle_alpha   90.00
_cell.angle_beta   90.00
_cell.angle_gamma   90.00
#
_symmetry.space_group_name_H-M   'P 1'
#
loop_
_entity.id
_entity.type
_entity.pdbx_description
1 polymer ?
#
loop_
_entity_poly.entity_id
_entity_poly.type
_entity_poly.pdbx_seq_one_letter_code
_entity_poly.pdbx_strand_id
1 'polypeptide(L)'
;MVSGKSTKKTRSPAPVVSRRQGLPWLTIGAVLVVVALAAGIFYVVFSKTQEKNAVADALAPWTPSVENPDPSVNIPGIYIGANTPATADGPASYVDYKAAIHINADQRVAYNRYPPVGGPHDGTWANCMGIVYDSAVRSENMVHTLEHGAVWITYNPDTISAADLATLKSLVQGQPFTTLTPYPGLDSTISLQAWAHQLKVDSASDERVKQFVTALRQNRWVYPETGATCQQPSFDVTNPPAFDPNPPGADAVPMSGTGGVVNSTEMSVASSDQSVDATASAPVSTAEAPAATSAVETPSAG
;
A
#
# COMPACT_ATOMS: atom_id res chain seq x y z
N MET A 1 -18.72 104.87 -57.00
CA MET A 1 -19.51 103.64 -57.01
C MET A 1 -18.68 102.55 -57.68
N VAL A 2 -18.12 101.60 -56.92
CA VAL A 2 -17.54 100.36 -57.45
C VAL A 2 -17.87 99.24 -56.46
N SER A 3 -18.47 98.18 -57.00
CA SER A 3 -19.09 97.04 -56.34
C SER A 3 -18.05 96.03 -55.84
N GLY A 4 -18.08 95.70 -54.55
CA GLY A 4 -17.30 94.60 -53.96
C GLY A 4 -18.17 93.35 -53.80
N LYS A 5 -18.01 92.36 -54.69
CA LYS A 5 -18.61 91.02 -54.59
C LYS A 5 -17.93 90.24 -53.46
N SER A 6 -18.69 89.73 -52.48
CA SER A 6 -18.20 88.69 -51.57
C SER A 6 -18.51 87.30 -52.14
N THR A 7 -17.46 86.51 -52.30
CA THR A 7 -17.46 85.14 -52.81
C THR A 7 -17.80 84.16 -51.68
N LYS A 8 -18.87 83.38 -51.82
CA LYS A 8 -19.18 82.25 -50.92
C LYS A 8 -18.15 81.14 -51.10
N LYS A 9 -17.39 80.80 -50.05
CA LYS A 9 -16.58 79.58 -49.98
C LYS A 9 -17.50 78.36 -49.79
N THR A 10 -17.55 77.48 -50.78
CA THR A 10 -18.12 76.13 -50.67
C THR A 10 -17.14 75.22 -49.93
N ARG A 11 -17.56 74.68 -48.76
CA ARG A 11 -16.85 73.58 -48.09
C ARG A 11 -17.17 72.27 -48.83
N SER A 12 -16.14 71.55 -49.25
CA SER A 12 -16.30 70.18 -49.76
C SER A 12 -16.59 69.21 -48.60
N PRO A 13 -17.44 68.18 -48.78
CA PRO A 13 -17.69 67.19 -47.74
C PRO A 13 -16.46 66.29 -47.56
N ALA A 14 -16.17 65.88 -46.32
CA ALA A 14 -15.10 64.95 -46.01
C ALA A 14 -15.40 63.56 -46.64
N PRO A 15 -14.38 62.83 -47.13
CA PRO A 15 -14.60 61.52 -47.70
C PRO A 15 -15.00 60.53 -46.59
N VAL A 16 -16.21 59.99 -46.66
CA VAL A 16 -16.62 58.84 -45.86
C VAL A 16 -15.93 57.61 -46.44
N VAL A 17 -14.80 57.22 -45.88
CA VAL A 17 -14.16 55.94 -46.19
C VAL A 17 -14.97 54.85 -45.50
N SER A 18 -15.96 54.28 -46.19
CA SER A 18 -16.60 53.05 -45.73
C SER A 18 -15.63 51.88 -45.97
N ARG A 19 -14.68 51.66 -45.07
CA ARG A 19 -13.97 50.38 -45.02
C ARG A 19 -14.98 49.32 -44.57
N ARG A 20 -15.60 48.63 -45.53
CA ARG A 20 -16.18 47.31 -45.27
C ARG A 20 -15.01 46.38 -44.95
N GLN A 21 -14.58 46.33 -43.69
CA GLN A 21 -13.68 45.28 -43.24
C GLN A 21 -14.48 43.97 -43.36
N GLY A 22 -14.14 43.14 -44.35
CA GLY A 22 -14.72 41.80 -44.48
C GLY A 22 -14.50 41.01 -43.19
N LEU A 23 -15.40 40.06 -42.89
CA LEU A 23 -15.24 39.20 -41.71
C LEU A 23 -13.83 38.61 -41.68
N PRO A 24 -13.14 38.63 -40.53
CA PRO A 24 -11.77 38.13 -40.41
C PRO A 24 -11.79 36.59 -40.36
N TRP A 25 -12.01 35.96 -41.51
CA TRP A 25 -12.14 34.50 -41.63
C TRP A 25 -10.95 33.73 -41.06
N LEU A 26 -9.74 34.31 -41.12
CA LEU A 26 -8.55 33.72 -40.49
C LEU A 26 -8.64 33.67 -38.97
N THR A 27 -9.15 34.72 -38.32
CA THR A 27 -9.31 34.71 -36.85
C THR A 27 -10.44 33.79 -36.43
N ILE A 28 -11.53 33.76 -37.20
CA ILE A 28 -12.65 32.82 -36.97
C ILE A 28 -12.17 31.38 -37.10
N GLY A 29 -11.43 31.06 -38.17
CA GLY A 29 -10.81 29.74 -38.37
C GLY A 29 -9.87 29.37 -37.22
N ALA A 30 -9.00 30.29 -36.79
CA ALA A 30 -8.10 30.06 -35.67
C ALA A 30 -8.87 29.80 -34.35
N VAL A 31 -9.93 30.56 -34.07
CA VAL A 31 -10.78 30.35 -32.89
C VAL A 31 -11.46 28.98 -32.95
N LEU A 32 -12.00 28.58 -34.10
CA LEU A 32 -12.63 27.26 -34.25
C LEU A 32 -11.65 26.12 -34.01
N VAL A 33 -10.40 26.23 -34.48
CA VAL A 33 -9.34 25.25 -34.21
C VAL A 33 -9.03 25.17 -32.72
N VAL A 34 -8.90 26.30 -32.03
CA VAL A 34 -8.64 26.35 -30.58
C VAL A 34 -9.81 25.73 -29.80
N VAL A 35 -11.06 26.04 -30.18
CA VAL A 35 -12.26 25.46 -29.55
C VAL A 35 -12.31 23.95 -29.77
N ALA A 36 -12.01 23.47 -30.98
CA ALA A 36 -11.99 22.04 -31.27
C ALA A 36 -10.90 21.31 -30.46
N LEU A 37 -9.70 21.91 -30.33
CA LEU A 37 -8.63 21.38 -29.49
C LEU A 37 -9.04 21.34 -28.02
N ALA A 38 -9.62 22.43 -27.49
CA ALA A 38 -10.08 22.51 -26.12
C ALA A 38 -11.20 21.49 -25.83
N ALA A 39 -12.15 21.33 -26.74
CA ALA A 39 -13.20 20.31 -26.65
C ALA A 39 -12.63 18.89 -26.67
N GLY A 40 -11.62 18.63 -27.52
CA GLY A 40 -10.91 17.33 -27.57
C GLY A 40 -10.18 17.03 -26.26
N ILE A 41 -9.44 18.00 -25.71
CA ILE A 41 -8.76 17.86 -24.41
C ILE A 41 -9.80 17.62 -23.30
N PHE A 42 -10.87 18.43 -23.27
CA PHE A 42 -11.94 18.29 -22.29
C PHE A 42 -12.57 16.89 -22.35
N TYR A 43 -12.87 16.38 -23.54
CA TYR A 43 -13.43 15.04 -23.73
C TYR A 43 -12.51 13.95 -23.17
N VAL A 44 -11.21 14.00 -23.49
CA VAL A 44 -10.23 13.02 -22.98
C VAL A 44 -10.11 13.08 -21.46
N VAL A 45 -10.03 14.29 -20.89
CA VAL A 45 -9.95 14.48 -19.44
C VAL A 45 -11.22 14.00 -18.75
N PHE A 46 -12.39 14.34 -19.30
CA PHE A 46 -13.69 13.92 -18.76
C PHE A 46 -13.86 12.40 -18.81
N SER A 47 -13.54 11.75 -19.94
CA SER A 47 -13.59 10.28 -20.07
C SER A 47 -12.67 9.59 -19.07
N LYS A 48 -11.40 10.02 -18.99
CA LYS A 48 -10.45 9.45 -18.03
C LYS A 48 -10.86 9.68 -16.58
N THR A 49 -11.51 10.81 -16.29
CA THR A 49 -12.03 11.09 -14.94
C THR A 49 -13.19 10.17 -14.61
N GLN A 50 -14.12 9.96 -15.55
CA GLN A 50 -15.23 9.01 -15.36
C GLN A 50 -14.73 7.58 -15.14
N GLU A 51 -13.76 7.12 -15.95
CA GLU A 51 -13.14 5.80 -15.79
C GLU A 51 -12.46 5.65 -14.42
N LYS A 52 -11.72 6.68 -13.97
CA LYS A 52 -11.10 6.68 -12.64
C LYS A 52 -12.14 6.63 -11.51
N ASN A 53 -13.21 7.40 -11.63
CA ASN A 53 -14.29 7.40 -10.64
C ASN A 53 -14.97 6.03 -10.59
N ALA A 54 -15.29 5.42 -11.74
CA ALA A 54 -15.87 4.09 -11.80
C ALA A 54 -14.96 3.02 -11.18
N VAL A 55 -13.64 3.10 -11.39
CA VAL A 55 -12.68 2.21 -10.72
C VAL A 55 -12.64 2.47 -9.22
N ALA A 56 -12.65 3.72 -8.78
CA ALA A 56 -12.67 4.06 -7.36
C ALA A 56 -13.94 3.54 -6.67
N ASP A 57 -15.10 3.73 -7.30
CA ASP A 57 -16.39 3.24 -6.80
C ASP A 57 -16.41 1.71 -6.70
N ALA A 58 -15.86 1.01 -7.70
CA ALA A 58 -15.73 -0.45 -7.68
C ALA A 58 -14.77 -0.96 -6.59
N LEU A 59 -13.77 -0.14 -6.22
CA LEU A 59 -12.78 -0.48 -5.19
C LEU A 59 -13.16 0.00 -3.78
N ALA A 60 -14.18 0.84 -3.65
CA ALA A 60 -14.63 1.37 -2.36
C ALA A 60 -14.96 0.28 -1.32
N PRO A 61 -15.63 -0.84 -1.66
CA PRO A 61 -15.87 -1.93 -0.70
C PRO A 61 -14.62 -2.63 -0.18
N TRP A 62 -13.49 -2.47 -0.89
CA TRP A 62 -12.20 -3.09 -0.58
C TRP A 62 -11.26 -2.15 0.16
N THR A 63 -11.70 -0.93 0.47
CA THR A 63 -10.90 0.03 1.24
C THR A 63 -11.05 -0.25 2.74
N PRO A 64 -9.96 -0.52 3.48
CA PRO A 64 -10.04 -0.78 4.92
C PRO A 64 -10.66 0.40 5.70
N SER A 65 -11.53 0.10 6.67
CA SER A 65 -12.15 1.10 7.56
C SER A 65 -12.27 0.58 9.00
N VAL A 66 -12.73 1.41 9.93
CA VAL A 66 -12.97 0.98 11.32
C VAL A 66 -14.07 -0.09 11.39
N GLU A 67 -15.09 0.03 10.54
CA GLU A 67 -16.22 -0.89 10.45
C GLU A 67 -15.87 -2.18 9.71
N ASN A 68 -14.91 -2.12 8.79
CA ASN A 68 -14.39 -3.27 8.06
C ASN A 68 -12.84 -3.20 7.98
N PRO A 69 -12.14 -3.59 9.06
CA PRO A 69 -10.68 -3.49 9.15
C PRO A 69 -9.94 -4.31 8.09
N ASP A 70 -10.50 -5.43 7.70
CA ASP A 70 -9.91 -6.33 6.70
C ASP A 70 -10.97 -6.75 5.68
N PRO A 71 -11.22 -5.93 4.64
CA PRO A 71 -12.15 -6.29 3.58
C PRO A 71 -11.62 -7.44 2.72
N SER A 72 -10.33 -7.76 2.78
CA SER A 72 -9.70 -8.78 1.95
C SER A 72 -10.27 -10.17 2.20
N VAL A 73 -10.83 -10.41 3.39
CA VAL A 73 -11.46 -11.68 3.77
C VAL A 73 -12.60 -12.10 2.84
N ASN A 74 -13.17 -11.16 2.10
CA ASN A 74 -14.25 -11.40 1.14
C ASN A 74 -13.74 -11.66 -0.28
N ILE A 75 -12.43 -11.58 -0.56
CA ILE A 75 -11.86 -11.84 -1.88
C ILE A 75 -11.93 -13.35 -2.16
N PRO A 76 -12.62 -13.80 -3.23
CA PRO A 76 -12.72 -15.22 -3.54
C PRO A 76 -11.35 -15.85 -3.78
N GLY A 77 -11.06 -16.94 -3.06
CA GLY A 77 -9.81 -17.70 -3.20
C GLY A 77 -8.62 -17.10 -2.47
N ILE A 78 -8.82 -16.09 -1.63
CA ILE A 78 -7.76 -15.58 -0.75
C ILE A 78 -7.41 -16.62 0.32
N TYR A 79 -6.12 -16.80 0.55
CA TYR A 79 -5.60 -17.44 1.73
C TYR A 79 -5.40 -16.40 2.83
N ILE A 80 -5.83 -16.73 4.04
CA ILE A 80 -5.64 -15.95 5.26
C ILE A 80 -4.97 -16.86 6.28
N GLY A 81 -3.88 -16.38 6.86
CA GLY A 81 -3.18 -17.04 7.95
C GLY A 81 -4.05 -17.22 9.20
N ALA A 82 -3.66 -18.15 10.06
CA ALA A 82 -4.31 -18.29 11.36
C ALA A 82 -4.18 -16.98 12.14
N ASN A 83 -5.32 -16.31 12.37
CA ASN A 83 -5.35 -15.01 13.01
C ASN A 83 -6.34 -14.94 14.18
N THR A 84 -6.09 -14.00 15.08
CA THR A 84 -7.13 -13.45 15.95
C THR A 84 -7.60 -12.14 15.33
N PRO A 85 -8.92 -11.90 15.21
CA PRO A 85 -9.45 -10.70 14.60
C PRO A 85 -8.82 -9.43 15.18
N ALA A 86 -8.57 -8.45 14.31
CA ALA A 86 -8.24 -7.10 14.74
C ALA A 86 -9.34 -6.56 15.65
N THR A 87 -8.96 -5.87 16.72
CA THR A 87 -9.88 -4.95 17.40
C THR A 87 -9.94 -3.65 16.59
N ALA A 88 -10.95 -2.80 16.84
CA ALA A 88 -11.02 -1.49 16.18
C ALA A 88 -9.72 -0.67 16.36
N ASP A 89 -9.03 -0.90 17.47
CA ASP A 89 -7.89 -0.12 17.94
C ASP A 89 -6.52 -0.79 17.71
N GLY A 90 -6.45 -2.02 17.20
CA GLY A 90 -5.19 -2.77 17.10
C GLY A 90 -5.08 -3.70 15.88
N PRO A 91 -3.86 -4.06 15.48
CA PRO A 91 -3.66 -4.99 14.38
C PRO A 91 -4.14 -6.40 14.75
N ALA A 92 -4.52 -7.18 13.74
CA ALA A 92 -4.77 -8.61 13.86
C ALA A 92 -3.49 -9.34 14.29
N SER A 93 -3.63 -10.34 15.14
CA SER A 93 -2.50 -11.18 15.55
C SER A 93 -2.46 -12.42 14.69
N TYR A 94 -1.34 -12.68 14.04
CA TYR A 94 -1.11 -13.88 13.23
C TYR A 94 -0.13 -14.79 13.94
N VAL A 95 -0.64 -15.82 14.63
CA VAL A 95 0.16 -16.63 15.58
C VAL A 95 1.37 -17.29 14.92
N ASP A 96 1.22 -17.76 13.69
CA ASP A 96 2.28 -18.41 12.91
C ASP A 96 3.19 -17.40 12.18
N TYR A 97 2.76 -16.15 12.04
CA TYR A 97 3.43 -15.11 11.27
C TYR A 97 3.77 -13.93 12.19
N LYS A 98 4.54 -14.19 13.25
CA LYS A 98 4.91 -13.17 14.24
C LYS A 98 5.85 -12.12 13.63
N ALA A 99 5.67 -10.87 14.05
CA ALA A 99 6.41 -9.68 13.61
C ALA A 99 7.93 -9.76 13.92
N ALA A 100 8.29 -9.78 15.20
CA ALA A 100 9.66 -9.56 15.66
C ALA A 100 10.62 -10.76 15.57
N ILE A 101 10.46 -11.67 14.60
CA ILE A 101 11.38 -12.81 14.42
C ILE A 101 12.32 -12.56 13.25
N HIS A 102 13.33 -11.74 13.50
CA HIS A 102 14.41 -11.54 12.56
C HIS A 102 15.42 -12.69 12.62
N ILE A 103 15.99 -13.03 11.46
CA ILE A 103 17.08 -13.99 11.30
C ILE A 103 18.26 -13.31 10.57
N ASN A 104 19.42 -13.97 10.59
CA ASN A 104 20.60 -13.49 9.87
C ASN A 104 20.52 -13.77 8.36
N ALA A 105 21.33 -13.03 7.59
CA ALA A 105 21.37 -13.14 6.12
C ALA A 105 21.88 -14.48 5.59
N ASP A 106 22.62 -15.23 6.39
CA ASP A 106 23.12 -16.58 6.08
C ASP A 106 22.13 -17.69 6.43
N GLN A 107 21.03 -17.37 7.11
CA GLN A 107 20.02 -18.34 7.52
C GLN A 107 18.89 -18.45 6.48
N ARG A 108 18.20 -19.57 6.50
CA ARG A 108 16.97 -19.80 5.72
C ARG A 108 15.80 -20.11 6.63
N VAL A 109 14.59 -19.91 6.12
CA VAL A 109 13.36 -20.20 6.86
C VAL A 109 12.62 -21.36 6.21
N ALA A 110 12.16 -22.28 7.06
CA ALA A 110 11.29 -23.38 6.66
C ALA A 110 9.84 -22.89 6.56
N TYR A 111 9.58 -22.05 5.56
CA TYR A 111 8.23 -21.55 5.29
C TYR A 111 7.27 -22.71 4.97
N ASN A 112 6.03 -22.58 5.41
CA ASN A 112 4.95 -23.54 5.16
C ASN A 112 4.06 -23.14 3.96
N ARG A 113 4.36 -22.01 3.31
CA ARG A 113 3.63 -21.46 2.16
C ARG A 113 4.60 -20.76 1.21
N TYR A 114 4.33 -20.91 -0.09
CA TYR A 114 5.18 -20.40 -1.16
C TYR A 114 4.33 -19.69 -2.24
N PRO A 115 4.68 -18.45 -2.62
CA PRO A 115 5.63 -17.56 -1.96
C PRO A 115 5.23 -17.29 -0.49
N PRO A 116 6.19 -17.06 0.42
CA PRO A 116 5.89 -16.83 1.83
C PRO A 116 5.09 -15.56 2.07
N VAL A 117 4.29 -15.57 3.13
CA VAL A 117 3.38 -14.46 3.49
C VAL A 117 3.72 -13.82 4.84
N GLY A 118 4.78 -14.26 5.52
CA GLY A 118 5.11 -13.80 6.86
C GLY A 118 5.98 -14.81 7.61
N GLY A 119 6.17 -14.58 8.91
CA GLY A 119 6.97 -15.44 9.78
C GLY A 119 8.40 -14.94 9.90
N PRO A 120 9.33 -15.80 10.37
CA PRO A 120 10.73 -15.40 10.50
C PRO A 120 11.29 -14.90 9.18
N HIS A 121 12.13 -13.87 9.21
CA HIS A 121 12.62 -13.23 7.99
C HIS A 121 13.89 -12.40 8.26
N ASP A 122 14.54 -11.91 7.22
CA ASP A 122 15.82 -11.21 7.36
C ASP A 122 15.62 -9.83 7.98
N GLY A 123 16.49 -9.38 8.89
CA GLY A 123 16.42 -8.01 9.42
C GLY A 123 16.60 -6.89 8.38
N THR A 124 17.04 -7.21 7.16
CA THR A 124 17.14 -6.28 6.03
C THR A 124 16.00 -6.53 5.05
N TRP A 125 15.09 -5.57 4.89
CA TRP A 125 14.05 -5.64 3.87
C TRP A 125 14.55 -5.28 2.48
N ALA A 126 13.89 -5.84 1.46
CA ALA A 126 14.06 -5.39 0.09
C ALA A 126 13.42 -3.99 -0.11
N ASN A 127 13.96 -3.17 -1.01
CA ASN A 127 13.35 -1.88 -1.31
C ASN A 127 11.96 -2.08 -1.97
N CYS A 128 10.91 -1.52 -1.36
CA CYS A 128 9.52 -1.72 -1.78
C CYS A 128 8.80 -0.42 -2.18
N MET A 129 9.58 0.55 -2.67
CA MET A 129 9.07 1.82 -3.20
C MET A 129 8.58 1.74 -4.65
N GLY A 130 7.88 0.65 -5.01
CA GLY A 130 7.39 0.43 -6.38
C GLY A 130 8.44 -0.11 -7.32
N ILE A 131 9.21 -1.10 -6.83
CA ILE A 131 10.35 -1.67 -7.54
C ILE A 131 9.92 -2.91 -8.34
N VAL A 132 10.29 -2.92 -9.62
CA VAL A 132 10.25 -4.11 -10.47
C VAL A 132 11.66 -4.72 -10.47
N TYR A 133 11.81 -5.89 -9.88
CA TYR A 133 13.06 -6.64 -9.89
C TYR A 133 13.12 -7.53 -11.12
N ASP A 134 14.24 -7.47 -11.84
CA ASP A 134 14.47 -8.29 -13.04
C ASP A 134 14.87 -9.74 -12.71
N SER A 135 15.29 -10.01 -11.47
CA SER A 135 15.66 -11.33 -10.97
C SER A 135 14.84 -11.73 -9.74
N ALA A 136 14.76 -13.04 -9.50
CA ALA A 136 14.11 -13.56 -8.30
C ALA A 136 14.95 -13.21 -7.08
N VAL A 137 14.28 -12.72 -6.03
CA VAL A 137 14.94 -12.23 -4.80
C VAL A 137 14.74 -13.22 -3.67
N ARG A 138 15.72 -13.31 -2.77
CA ARG A 138 15.63 -14.08 -1.54
C ARG A 138 14.33 -13.77 -0.79
N SER A 139 13.59 -14.82 -0.43
CA SER A 139 12.23 -14.68 0.10
C SER A 139 12.21 -13.98 1.45
N GLU A 140 13.20 -14.24 2.30
CA GLU A 140 13.33 -13.65 3.64
C GLU A 140 13.46 -12.12 3.59
N ASN A 141 14.10 -11.55 2.57
CA ASN A 141 14.16 -10.10 2.39
C ASN A 141 12.83 -9.51 1.90
N MET A 142 12.09 -10.28 1.09
CA MET A 142 10.76 -9.90 0.60
C MET A 142 9.70 -10.00 1.70
N VAL A 143 9.78 -11.01 2.57
CA VAL A 143 8.86 -11.19 3.71
C VAL A 143 8.90 -9.99 4.66
N HIS A 144 10.07 -9.43 4.93
CA HIS A 144 10.18 -8.20 5.73
C HIS A 144 9.36 -7.05 5.11
N THR A 145 9.34 -6.92 3.77
CA THR A 145 8.51 -5.87 3.14
C THR A 145 7.01 -6.03 3.46
N LEU A 146 6.55 -7.27 3.64
CA LEU A 146 5.17 -7.57 4.02
C LEU A 146 4.90 -7.13 5.46
N GLU A 147 5.88 -7.26 6.36
CA GLU A 147 5.79 -6.77 7.73
C GLU A 147 5.60 -5.25 7.77
N HIS A 148 6.18 -4.52 6.82
CA HIS A 148 5.99 -3.07 6.63
C HIS A 148 4.70 -2.70 5.88
N GLY A 149 3.85 -3.68 5.56
CA GLY A 149 2.58 -3.46 4.87
C GLY A 149 2.70 -3.33 3.35
N ALA A 150 3.80 -3.80 2.75
CA ALA A 150 3.90 -3.90 1.30
C ALA A 150 3.06 -5.05 0.73
N VAL A 151 2.73 -4.92 -0.55
CA VAL A 151 2.25 -6.03 -1.38
C VAL A 151 3.38 -6.51 -2.27
N TRP A 152 3.83 -7.74 -2.07
CA TRP A 152 4.76 -8.42 -2.95
C TRP A 152 3.99 -9.16 -4.04
N ILE A 153 4.23 -8.79 -5.29
CA ILE A 153 3.65 -9.44 -6.45
C ILE A 153 4.72 -10.33 -7.09
N THR A 154 4.35 -11.57 -7.35
CA THR A 154 5.20 -12.57 -7.98
C THR A 154 4.54 -13.09 -9.25
N TYR A 155 5.34 -13.47 -10.23
CA TYR A 155 4.87 -14.14 -11.43
C TYR A 155 5.73 -15.35 -11.76
N ASN A 156 5.10 -16.36 -12.37
CA ASN A 156 5.83 -17.49 -12.92
C ASN A 156 6.46 -17.07 -14.25
N PRO A 157 7.79 -17.06 -14.38
CA PRO A 157 8.46 -16.64 -15.62
C PRO A 157 8.18 -17.55 -16.81
N ASP A 158 7.76 -18.80 -16.57
CA ASP A 158 7.50 -19.80 -17.61
C ASP A 158 6.08 -19.70 -18.19
N THR A 159 5.13 -19.08 -17.47
CA THR A 159 3.71 -19.03 -17.88
C THR A 159 3.14 -17.64 -18.06
N ILE A 160 3.79 -16.58 -17.53
CA ILE A 160 3.29 -15.21 -17.65
C ILE A 160 3.28 -14.74 -19.12
N SER A 161 2.19 -14.08 -19.52
CA SER A 161 2.13 -13.43 -20.84
C SER A 161 2.84 -12.07 -20.80
N ALA A 162 3.36 -11.60 -21.95
CA ALA A 162 3.96 -10.27 -22.04
C ALA A 162 2.97 -9.14 -21.67
N ALA A 163 1.68 -9.32 -21.99
CA ALA A 163 0.63 -8.36 -21.67
C ALA A 163 0.32 -8.31 -20.17
N ASP A 164 0.24 -9.46 -19.51
CA ASP A 164 0.04 -9.51 -18.06
C ASP A 164 1.26 -8.94 -17.33
N LEU A 165 2.48 -9.30 -17.75
CA LEU A 165 3.70 -8.74 -17.16
C LEU A 165 3.76 -7.22 -17.31
N ALA A 166 3.42 -6.67 -18.48
CA ALA A 166 3.36 -5.22 -18.69
C ALA A 166 2.32 -4.55 -17.79
N THR A 167 1.18 -5.21 -17.56
CA THR A 167 0.13 -4.75 -16.65
C THR A 167 0.62 -4.71 -15.21
N LEU A 168 1.26 -5.78 -14.73
CA LEU A 168 1.85 -5.83 -13.38
C LEU A 168 2.97 -4.81 -13.20
N LYS A 169 3.86 -4.63 -14.19
CA LYS A 169 4.90 -3.59 -14.16
C LYS A 169 4.28 -2.20 -14.02
N SER A 170 3.20 -1.92 -14.75
CA SER A 170 2.49 -0.64 -14.66
C SER A 170 1.80 -0.45 -13.31
N LEU A 171 1.33 -1.52 -12.69
CA LEU A 171 0.72 -1.50 -11.35
C LEU A 171 1.74 -1.19 -10.25
N VAL A 172 2.99 -1.64 -10.40
CA VAL A 172 4.03 -1.55 -9.36
C VAL A 172 4.95 -0.35 -9.54
N GLN A 173 5.34 0.00 -10.78
CA GLN A 173 6.40 0.97 -11.04
C GLN A 173 6.12 2.32 -10.36
N GLY A 174 6.98 2.68 -9.40
CA GLY A 174 6.87 3.93 -8.63
C GLY A 174 5.66 4.02 -7.69
N GLN A 175 4.95 2.92 -7.45
CA GLN A 175 3.90 2.82 -6.44
C GLN A 175 4.50 2.36 -5.11
N PRO A 176 4.60 3.22 -4.08
CA PRO A 176 5.13 2.81 -2.78
C PRO A 176 4.38 1.61 -2.18
N PHE A 177 5.09 0.83 -1.36
CA PHE A 177 4.58 -0.39 -0.71
C PHE A 177 4.10 -1.44 -1.71
N THR A 178 4.77 -1.52 -2.86
CA THR A 178 4.58 -2.59 -3.83
C THR A 178 5.91 -3.04 -4.43
N THR A 179 6.02 -4.32 -4.72
CA THR A 179 7.15 -4.92 -5.44
C THR A 179 6.66 -5.93 -6.46
N LEU A 180 7.44 -6.14 -7.52
CA LEU A 180 7.22 -7.18 -8.52
C LEU A 180 8.50 -7.97 -8.72
N THR A 181 8.45 -9.29 -8.58
CA THR A 181 9.60 -10.17 -8.85
C THR A 181 9.17 -11.40 -9.67
N PRO A 182 10.04 -11.97 -10.52
CA PRO A 182 9.83 -13.35 -10.95
C PRO A 182 9.94 -14.30 -9.75
N TYR A 183 9.24 -15.42 -9.79
CA TYR A 183 9.33 -16.50 -8.82
C TYR A 183 9.39 -17.85 -9.56
N PRO A 184 10.60 -18.36 -9.86
CA PRO A 184 10.77 -19.64 -10.53
C PRO A 184 10.10 -20.79 -9.75
N GLY A 185 9.36 -21.65 -10.44
CA GLY A 185 8.63 -22.76 -9.81
C GLY A 185 7.32 -22.36 -9.12
N LEU A 186 6.83 -21.13 -9.31
CA LEU A 186 5.50 -20.72 -8.86
C LEU A 186 4.41 -21.60 -9.48
N ASP A 187 3.49 -22.11 -8.67
CA ASP A 187 2.42 -23.03 -9.06
C ASP A 187 1.18 -22.35 -9.70
N SER A 188 1.20 -21.02 -9.82
CA SER A 188 0.21 -20.20 -10.52
C SER A 188 0.89 -19.21 -11.45
N THR A 189 0.15 -18.57 -12.37
CA THR A 189 0.73 -17.53 -13.24
C THR A 189 1.18 -16.32 -12.43
N ILE A 190 0.35 -15.88 -11.47
CA ILE A 190 0.59 -14.72 -10.62
C ILE A 190 0.23 -15.09 -9.19
N SER A 191 1.02 -14.61 -8.23
CA SER A 191 0.63 -14.62 -6.81
C SER A 191 0.93 -13.27 -6.17
N LEU A 192 0.01 -12.80 -5.34
CA LEU A 192 0.14 -11.61 -4.52
C LEU A 192 0.26 -12.01 -3.06
N GLN A 193 1.17 -11.40 -2.34
CA GLN A 193 1.39 -11.60 -0.92
C GLN A 193 1.28 -10.27 -0.19
N ALA A 194 0.60 -10.30 0.95
CA ALA A 194 0.67 -9.31 2.01
C ALA A 194 0.87 -10.07 3.33
N TRP A 195 1.11 -9.38 4.45
CA TRP A 195 1.31 -10.08 5.71
C TRP A 195 0.15 -11.05 6.01
N ALA A 196 0.49 -12.33 6.17
CA ALA A 196 -0.41 -13.46 6.35
C ALA A 196 -1.50 -13.66 5.28
N HIS A 197 -1.41 -13.00 4.13
CA HIS A 197 -2.40 -13.07 3.06
C HIS A 197 -1.77 -13.48 1.74
N GLN A 198 -2.47 -14.33 0.98
CA GLN A 198 -2.06 -14.66 -0.37
C GLN A 198 -3.24 -14.82 -1.31
N LEU A 199 -3.10 -14.29 -2.51
CA LEU A 199 -4.02 -14.55 -3.61
C LEU A 199 -3.21 -15.12 -4.78
N LYS A 200 -3.74 -16.16 -5.43
CA LYS A 200 -3.21 -16.72 -6.67
C LYS A 200 -4.23 -16.51 -7.79
N VAL A 201 -3.79 -16.00 -8.92
CA VAL A 201 -4.62 -15.72 -10.09
C VAL A 201 -3.89 -16.10 -11.38
N ASP A 202 -4.65 -16.29 -12.44
CA ASP A 202 -4.12 -16.71 -13.74
C ASP A 202 -3.83 -15.54 -14.69
N SER A 203 -4.37 -14.34 -14.43
CA SER A 203 -4.17 -13.14 -15.26
C SER A 203 -4.08 -11.87 -14.42
N ALA A 204 -3.31 -10.89 -14.89
CA ALA A 204 -3.17 -9.57 -14.28
C ALA A 204 -4.43 -8.70 -14.45
N SER A 205 -5.34 -9.10 -15.34
CA SER A 205 -6.62 -8.43 -15.58
C SER A 205 -7.73 -8.89 -14.63
N ASP A 206 -7.48 -9.92 -13.81
CA ASP A 206 -8.41 -10.37 -12.78
C ASP A 206 -8.70 -9.23 -11.79
N GLU A 207 -9.97 -8.92 -11.57
CA GLU A 207 -10.38 -7.81 -10.70
C GLU A 207 -9.82 -7.94 -9.28
N ARG A 208 -9.65 -9.19 -8.81
CA ARG A 208 -9.14 -9.50 -7.48
C ARG A 208 -7.73 -9.00 -7.25
N VAL A 209 -6.93 -8.79 -8.32
CA VAL A 209 -5.59 -8.17 -8.23
C VAL A 209 -5.70 -6.77 -7.62
N LYS A 210 -6.60 -5.94 -8.14
CA LYS A 210 -6.81 -4.58 -7.63
C LYS A 210 -7.50 -4.59 -6.27
N GLN A 211 -8.47 -5.48 -6.07
CA GLN A 211 -9.14 -5.64 -4.78
C GLN A 211 -8.14 -5.99 -3.67
N PHE A 212 -7.21 -6.91 -3.93
CA PHE A 212 -6.16 -7.34 -2.99
C PHE A 212 -5.22 -6.18 -2.66
N VAL A 213 -4.71 -5.47 -3.67
CA VAL A 213 -3.81 -4.31 -3.46
C VAL A 213 -4.52 -3.21 -2.67
N THR A 214 -5.79 -2.91 -2.98
CA THR A 214 -6.58 -1.92 -2.24
C THR A 214 -6.82 -2.34 -0.79
N ALA A 215 -7.13 -3.61 -0.56
CA ALA A 215 -7.47 -4.12 0.77
C ALA A 215 -6.29 -4.28 1.71
N LEU A 216 -5.08 -4.53 1.19
CA LEU A 216 -3.96 -4.98 2.02
C LEU A 216 -2.75 -4.05 2.01
N ARG A 217 -2.53 -3.26 0.94
CA ARG A 217 -1.40 -2.33 0.91
C ARG A 217 -1.55 -1.28 2.00
N GLN A 218 -0.58 -1.25 2.92
CA GLN A 218 -0.59 -0.39 4.10
C GLN A 218 -1.88 -0.49 4.94
N ASN A 219 -2.53 -1.65 4.98
CA ASN A 219 -3.66 -1.88 5.87
C ASN A 219 -3.20 -2.03 7.34
N ARG A 220 -3.27 -0.96 8.13
CA ARG A 220 -2.80 -0.89 9.53
C ARG A 220 -3.38 -1.94 10.48
N TRP A 221 -4.48 -2.58 10.10
CA TRP A 221 -5.11 -3.62 10.91
C TRP A 221 -4.56 -5.02 10.61
N VAL A 222 -3.71 -5.18 9.60
CA VAL A 222 -3.25 -6.50 9.15
C VAL A 222 -1.74 -6.68 9.33
N TYR A 223 -0.93 -5.68 8.95
CA TYR A 223 0.52 -5.82 9.05
C TYR A 223 1.05 -5.36 10.42
N PRO A 224 2.14 -5.95 10.93
CA PRO A 224 2.55 -5.71 12.31
C PRO A 224 3.21 -4.36 12.57
N GLU A 225 4.06 -3.86 11.66
CA GLU A 225 4.85 -2.66 11.89
C GLU A 225 4.23 -1.41 11.25
N THR A 226 3.06 -1.02 11.75
CA THR A 226 2.33 0.15 11.24
C THR A 226 3.20 1.42 11.24
N GLY A 227 3.37 2.01 10.05
CA GLY A 227 4.17 3.22 9.86
C GLY A 227 5.65 2.99 9.51
N ALA A 228 6.10 1.74 9.44
CA ALA A 228 7.45 1.42 8.98
C ALA A 228 7.70 1.88 7.53
N THR A 229 8.96 2.20 7.23
CA THR A 229 9.37 2.67 5.90
C THR A 229 9.56 1.51 4.93
N CYS A 230 9.06 1.65 3.70
CA CYS A 230 9.38 0.73 2.61
C CYS A 230 10.69 1.08 1.88
N GLN A 231 11.29 2.22 2.19
CA GLN A 231 12.49 2.69 1.52
C GLN A 231 13.72 2.02 2.12
N GLN A 232 14.46 1.27 1.31
CA GLN A 232 15.76 0.71 1.67
C GLN A 232 16.83 1.12 0.65
N PRO A 233 17.54 2.25 0.85
CA PRO A 233 18.51 2.73 -0.13
C PRO A 233 19.79 1.89 -0.19
N SER A 234 20.09 1.10 0.85
CA SER A 234 21.27 0.23 0.89
C SER A 234 21.06 -1.14 0.24
N PHE A 235 19.82 -1.50 -0.09
CA PHE A 235 19.50 -2.77 -0.75
C PHE A 235 19.77 -2.64 -2.24
N ASP A 236 20.70 -3.44 -2.76
CA ASP A 236 21.04 -3.45 -4.17
C ASP A 236 19.90 -4.06 -4.98
N VAL A 237 19.11 -3.22 -5.64
CA VAL A 237 17.99 -3.65 -6.47
C VAL A 237 18.44 -4.27 -7.80
N THR A 238 19.68 -4.03 -8.21
CA THR A 238 20.25 -4.52 -9.48
C THR A 238 20.95 -5.87 -9.32
N ASN A 239 21.47 -6.14 -8.12
CA ASN A 239 22.06 -7.42 -7.74
C ASN A 239 21.57 -7.83 -6.34
N PRO A 240 20.27 -8.12 -6.20
CA PRO A 240 19.69 -8.46 -4.91
C PRO A 240 20.19 -9.82 -4.42
N PRO A 241 20.14 -10.11 -3.10
CA PRO A 241 20.35 -11.45 -2.57
C PRO A 241 19.52 -12.47 -3.34
N ALA A 242 20.19 -13.51 -3.82
CA ALA A 242 19.60 -14.44 -4.78
C ALA A 242 18.50 -15.30 -4.13
N PHE A 243 17.41 -15.52 -4.88
CA PHE A 243 16.44 -16.54 -4.56
C PHE A 243 17.07 -17.94 -4.62
N ASP A 244 16.81 -18.76 -3.60
CA ASP A 244 17.16 -20.18 -3.57
C ASP A 244 15.90 -21.04 -3.76
N PRO A 245 15.73 -21.71 -4.91
CA PRO A 245 14.56 -22.55 -5.20
C PRO A 245 14.59 -23.89 -4.45
N ASN A 246 15.70 -24.26 -3.82
CA ASN A 246 15.82 -25.56 -3.17
C ASN A 246 15.01 -25.60 -1.86
N PRO A 247 14.51 -26.78 -1.45
CA PRO A 247 13.95 -26.95 -0.12
C PRO A 247 14.94 -26.47 0.96
N PRO A 248 14.44 -25.82 2.03
CA PRO A 248 15.29 -25.37 3.12
C PRO A 248 16.04 -26.53 3.79
N GLY A 249 17.27 -26.28 4.22
CA GLY A 249 18.11 -27.24 4.92
C GLY A 249 17.56 -27.61 6.30
N ALA A 250 18.13 -28.64 6.93
CA ALA A 250 17.73 -29.09 8.27
C ALA A 250 18.03 -28.05 9.38
N ASP A 251 18.89 -27.09 9.07
CA ASP A 251 19.28 -25.94 9.90
C ASP A 251 18.38 -24.71 9.69
N ALA A 252 17.39 -24.79 8.80
CA ALA A 252 16.47 -23.69 8.55
C ALA A 252 15.61 -23.39 9.78
N VAL A 253 15.40 -22.09 10.01
CA VAL A 253 14.59 -21.60 11.12
C VAL A 253 13.13 -22.00 10.88
N PRO A 254 12.47 -22.69 11.83
CA PRO A 254 11.06 -23.05 11.69
C PRO A 254 10.17 -21.81 11.78
N MET A 255 8.92 -21.89 11.32
CA MET A 255 7.92 -20.81 11.45
C MET A 255 7.74 -20.28 12.88
N SER A 256 8.01 -21.11 13.90
CA SER A 256 7.98 -20.68 15.31
C SER A 256 9.12 -19.73 15.71
N GLY A 257 10.15 -19.58 14.86
CA GLY A 257 11.38 -18.83 15.14
C GLY A 257 12.35 -19.52 16.09
N THR A 258 12.01 -20.71 16.60
CA THR A 258 12.83 -21.41 17.59
C THR A 258 14.19 -21.78 17.01
N GLY A 259 15.27 -21.38 17.68
CA GLY A 259 16.64 -21.67 17.23
C GLY A 259 17.22 -20.69 16.20
N GLY A 260 16.47 -19.66 15.78
CA GLY A 260 17.01 -18.56 14.98
C GLY A 260 17.93 -17.65 15.81
N VAL A 261 18.94 -17.06 15.16
CA VAL A 261 19.76 -16.01 15.78
C VAL A 261 19.04 -14.70 15.53
N VAL A 262 18.44 -14.12 16.58
CA VAL A 262 17.61 -12.93 16.44
C VAL A 262 18.48 -11.68 16.32
N ASN A 263 18.36 -10.96 15.20
CA ASN A 263 18.94 -9.63 15.07
C ASN A 263 18.13 -8.65 15.95
N SER A 264 18.77 -8.09 16.97
CA SER A 264 18.12 -7.30 18.03
C SER A 264 17.96 -5.81 17.71
N THR A 265 18.37 -5.35 16.52
CA THR A 265 18.49 -3.91 16.21
C THR A 265 17.13 -3.20 16.07
N GLU A 266 16.06 -3.91 15.70
CA GLU A 266 14.72 -3.31 15.49
C GLU A 266 13.72 -3.60 16.63
N MET A 267 14.10 -4.34 17.67
CA MET A 267 13.20 -4.61 18.82
C MET A 267 12.86 -3.38 19.67
N SER A 268 13.53 -2.23 19.46
CA SER A 268 13.39 -1.05 20.34
C SER A 268 12.22 -0.12 20.02
N VAL A 269 11.57 -0.24 18.85
CA VAL A 269 10.51 0.72 18.45
C VAL A 269 9.12 0.28 18.91
N ALA A 270 8.91 -1.02 19.14
CA ALA A 270 7.60 -1.56 19.56
C ALA A 270 7.29 -1.38 21.06
N SER A 271 8.24 -0.94 21.89
CA SER A 271 8.06 -0.86 23.37
C SER A 271 8.04 0.55 23.95
N SER A 272 8.26 1.61 23.18
CA SER A 272 8.39 2.96 23.74
C SER A 272 7.09 3.75 23.92
N ASP A 273 5.91 3.19 23.60
CA ASP A 273 4.63 3.92 23.73
C ASP A 273 3.71 3.40 24.87
N GLN A 274 4.25 2.58 25.78
CA GLN A 274 3.53 2.10 26.98
C GLN A 274 4.11 2.62 28.31
N SER A 275 4.51 3.89 28.37
CA SER A 275 4.78 4.53 29.65
C SER A 275 4.58 6.04 29.63
N VAL A 276 3.32 6.48 29.73
CA VAL A 276 2.99 7.77 30.35
C VAL A 276 2.03 7.54 31.51
N ASP A 277 2.68 7.28 32.64
CA ASP A 277 2.39 7.73 34.00
C ASP A 277 0.93 8.01 34.39
N ALA A 278 0.41 7.10 35.21
CA ALA A 278 -0.80 7.25 35.98
C ALA A 278 -0.53 8.13 37.21
N THR A 279 -0.85 9.41 37.14
CA THR A 279 -1.08 10.24 38.33
C THR A 279 -2.48 10.84 38.27
N ALA A 280 -3.47 10.12 38.79
CA ALA A 280 -4.78 10.68 39.13
C ALA A 280 -5.39 9.91 40.33
N SER A 281 -5.17 10.51 41.50
CA SER A 281 -5.97 10.52 42.73
C SER A 281 -7.15 9.55 42.86
N ALA A 282 -7.05 8.66 43.84
CA ALA A 282 -8.16 7.86 44.37
C ALA A 282 -9.20 8.73 45.09
N PRO A 283 -10.52 8.41 45.00
CA PRO A 283 -11.49 8.87 45.97
C PRO A 283 -11.67 7.86 47.11
N VAL A 284 -11.76 8.45 48.30
CA VAL A 284 -12.07 7.85 49.60
C VAL A 284 -13.43 7.16 49.58
N SER A 285 -13.51 5.93 50.09
CA SER A 285 -14.76 5.30 50.50
C SER A 285 -14.61 4.72 51.91
N THR A 286 -15.30 5.35 52.86
CA THR A 286 -15.44 4.96 54.26
C THR A 286 -16.64 4.02 54.40
N ALA A 287 -16.42 2.80 54.90
CA ALA A 287 -17.46 2.01 55.54
C ALA A 287 -16.85 1.16 56.66
N GLU A 288 -17.50 1.22 57.82
CA GLU A 288 -17.02 0.84 59.14
C GLU A 288 -17.66 -0.49 59.60
N ALA A 289 -16.82 -1.39 60.14
CA ALA A 289 -17.08 -2.42 61.18
C ALA A 289 -18.00 -3.64 60.89
N PRO A 290 -17.98 -4.71 61.74
CA PRO A 290 -17.10 -5.00 62.89
C PRO A 290 -16.39 -6.37 62.87
N ALA A 291 -15.43 -6.49 63.78
CA ALA A 291 -14.73 -7.72 64.16
C ALA A 291 -15.59 -8.65 65.03
N ALA A 292 -15.43 -9.96 64.84
CA ALA A 292 -15.85 -10.98 65.78
C ALA A 292 -14.71 -12.01 65.95
N THR A 293 -14.05 -11.95 67.11
CA THR A 293 -13.07 -12.92 67.60
C THR A 293 -13.77 -13.96 68.46
N SER A 294 -13.54 -15.25 68.20
CA SER A 294 -13.78 -16.34 69.13
C SER A 294 -12.92 -17.54 68.74
N ALA A 295 -11.92 -17.87 69.55
CA ALA A 295 -11.46 -19.24 69.76
C ALA A 295 -10.64 -19.29 71.06
N VAL A 296 -11.21 -20.02 72.02
CA VAL A 296 -10.64 -20.43 73.30
C VAL A 296 -9.84 -21.71 73.05
N GLU A 297 -8.65 -21.84 73.62
CA GLU A 297 -8.17 -23.09 74.26
C GLU A 297 -6.83 -22.87 74.98
N THR A 298 -6.87 -22.96 76.32
CA THR A 298 -5.77 -23.35 77.21
C THR A 298 -5.77 -24.87 77.35
N PRO A 299 -4.62 -25.54 77.63
CA PRO A 299 -4.27 -25.78 79.03
C PRO A 299 -2.76 -25.96 79.36
N SER A 300 -2.48 -26.02 80.68
CA SER A 300 -1.38 -26.75 81.35
C SER A 300 -0.01 -26.03 81.42
N ALA A 301 0.80 -26.04 82.48
CA ALA A 301 0.73 -26.40 83.89
C ALA A 301 2.08 -25.92 84.50
N GLY A 302 2.11 -25.57 85.78
CA GLY A 302 3.34 -25.22 86.52
C GLY A 302 3.19 -24.01 87.41
#